data_AF-A0A8S2YJU4-F1
#
_entry.id   AF-A0A8S2YJU4-F1
#
_cell.length_a   1.000
_cell.length_b   1.000
_cell.length_c   1.000
_cell.angle_alpha   90.00
_cell.angle_beta   90.00
_cell.angle_gamma   90.00
#
_symmetry.space_group_name_H-M   'P 1'
#
loop_
_entity.id
_entity.type
_entity.pdbx_description
1 polymer ?
#
loop_
_entity_poly.entity_id
_entity_poly.type
_entity_poly.pdbx_seq_one_letter_code
_entity_poly.pdbx_strand_id
1 'polypeptide(L)'
;MKEFLASKLMPVCHAAFCDYQLSRYDLACIPLTQRMFHQILPLVQTQQRPQCPRCCFYVEIQQIVDLDQHIESCHPENMVPCEYCYCPTDFSEYEEHRQQCASDGTGRQQKLVEYILPRTKYPFRAQQIDFFIENKKKDHHSIIHPLSIVEELAEYNDVFPMELPTRDCDICMESCFLDDIFVFGCDESHKLCYKCYEQSCIVKMNNNEILTCATCPYQLQYGELKQLRISPDQRNLVVEYQVQKTFDRYASGSRGVIKCPNQACMWAFEPGNPNEHFRVTCQMCANEFCSFCNQQYHYRTVCEEIPVITERWFFWCNTERGRYLAERAKQDANYAVQLAEYEKQHAASRQRNEELRRRYETSVEDEKYKAQNCRYCPHCNRVVERMEGCDSMVCGRDYHGGNVQSGCGKNFTWEQAKRYKSAAIRRPEQLANELPAPESPLVVHENINCDGCHEAVRGIRFDCVHCPSLIYCEKCEQRCTLAHSDENRRQGQRQHVFRLIMTPFEDAAYF
;
A
#
# COMPACT_ATOMS: atom_id res chain seq x y z
N MET A 1 34.90 26.76 56.88
CA MET A 1 34.07 25.91 55.99
C MET A 1 32.65 26.40 55.81
N LYS A 2 31.81 26.49 56.86
CA LYS A 2 30.45 27.05 56.73
C LYS A 2 30.44 28.48 56.13
N GLU A 3 31.42 29.29 56.50
CA GLU A 3 31.60 30.64 55.94
C GLU A 3 31.94 30.61 54.44
N PHE A 4 32.88 29.75 54.00
CA PHE A 4 33.19 29.55 52.58
C PHE A 4 31.98 29.07 51.78
N LEU A 5 31.15 28.20 52.35
CA LEU A 5 29.89 27.78 51.74
C LEU A 5 28.88 28.92 51.59
N ALA A 6 28.76 29.77 52.62
CA ALA A 6 27.85 30.91 52.60
C ALA A 6 28.31 31.99 51.61
N SER A 7 29.62 32.23 51.52
CA SER A 7 30.20 33.24 50.63
C SER A 7 30.48 32.73 49.22
N LYS A 8 30.37 31.41 48.98
CA LYS A 8 30.79 30.72 47.74
C LYS A 8 32.24 31.03 47.34
N LEU A 9 33.08 31.36 48.33
CA LEU A 9 34.50 31.60 48.12
C LEU A 9 35.27 30.28 48.21
N MET A 10 36.38 30.23 47.48
CA MET A 10 37.30 29.09 47.51
C MET A 10 37.84 28.88 48.94
N PRO A 11 37.83 27.63 49.44
CA PRO A 11 38.32 27.35 50.77
C PRO A 11 39.84 27.51 50.84
N VAL A 12 40.32 28.29 51.81
CA VAL A 12 41.74 28.44 52.15
C VAL A 12 42.00 27.95 53.58
N CYS A 13 43.27 27.68 53.90
CA CYS A 13 43.73 27.22 55.20
C CYS A 13 43.22 28.12 56.33
N HIS A 14 43.36 29.45 56.18
CA HIS A 14 42.79 30.40 57.12
C HIS A 14 42.49 31.76 56.46
N ALA A 15 41.21 32.15 56.39
CA ALA A 15 40.76 33.33 55.64
C ALA A 15 41.50 34.65 55.96
N ALA A 16 42.01 34.82 57.19
CA ALA A 16 42.74 36.02 57.62
C ALA A 16 44.27 35.90 57.70
N PHE A 17 44.83 34.68 57.69
CA PHE A 17 46.24 34.45 58.07
C PHE A 17 47.01 33.54 57.12
N CYS A 18 46.33 32.80 56.24
CA CYS A 18 46.96 31.87 55.32
C CYS A 18 46.08 31.71 54.08
N ASP A 19 46.58 32.21 52.94
CA ASP A 19 45.94 32.17 51.63
C ASP A 19 46.15 30.83 50.90
N TYR A 20 46.81 29.86 51.54
CA TYR A 20 46.97 28.51 51.02
C TYR A 20 45.60 27.90 50.67
N GLN A 21 45.38 27.63 49.39
CA GLN A 21 44.13 27.09 48.87
C GLN A 21 44.04 25.60 49.21
N LEU A 22 42.95 25.20 49.85
CA LEU A 22 42.79 23.80 50.25
C LEU A 22 42.55 22.94 49.02
N SER A 23 43.36 21.89 48.89
CA SER A 23 43.20 20.88 47.86
C SER A 23 42.06 19.92 48.17
N ARG A 24 41.71 19.07 47.19
CA ARG A 24 40.77 17.97 47.43
C ARG A 24 41.28 17.03 48.53
N TYR A 25 42.60 16.84 48.63
CA TYR A 25 43.22 16.09 49.72
C TYR A 25 43.01 16.77 51.07
N ASP A 26 43.29 18.07 51.16
CA ASP A 26 43.13 18.82 52.41
C ASP A 26 41.68 18.78 52.90
N LEU A 27 40.70 18.82 51.99
CA LEU A 27 39.29 18.68 52.33
C LEU A 27 38.91 17.27 52.83
N ALA A 28 39.52 16.22 52.29
CA ALA A 28 39.25 14.84 52.72
C ALA A 28 39.80 14.57 54.12
N CYS A 29 40.87 15.25 54.52
CA CYS A 29 41.43 15.16 55.86
C CYS A 29 40.64 15.96 56.92
N ILE A 30 39.67 16.79 56.52
CA ILE A 30 38.84 17.56 57.45
C ILE A 30 37.57 16.76 57.77
N PRO A 31 37.15 16.64 59.04
CA PRO A 31 35.94 15.92 59.44
C PRO A 31 34.68 16.69 59.01
N LEU A 32 34.34 16.62 57.72
CA LEU A 32 33.16 17.24 57.12
C LEU A 32 32.00 16.26 57.08
N THR A 33 30.77 16.77 57.19
CA THR A 33 29.60 15.97 56.82
C THR A 33 29.57 15.79 55.30
N GLN A 34 29.08 14.65 54.81
CA GLN A 34 29.00 14.36 53.37
C GLN A 34 28.27 15.45 52.58
N ARG A 35 27.21 16.04 53.17
CA ARG A 35 26.49 17.18 52.60
C ARG A 35 27.39 18.41 52.43
N MET A 36 28.21 18.74 53.43
CA MET A 36 29.14 19.86 53.34
C MET A 36 30.25 19.58 52.33
N PHE A 37 30.78 18.35 52.31
CA PHE A 37 31.81 17.93 51.36
C PHE A 37 31.35 18.12 49.91
N HIS A 38 30.16 17.61 49.55
CA HIS A 38 29.60 17.79 48.20
C HIS A 38 29.35 19.25 47.82
N GLN A 39 29.05 20.12 48.78
CA GLN A 39 28.83 21.54 48.51
C GLN A 39 30.15 22.33 48.38
N ILE A 40 31.21 21.90 49.07
CA ILE A 40 32.52 22.58 49.05
C ILE A 40 33.38 22.08 47.88
N LEU A 41 33.28 20.79 47.53
CA LEU A 41 34.13 20.17 46.50
C LEU A 41 34.16 20.94 45.16
N PRO A 42 33.03 21.50 44.64
CA PRO A 42 33.04 22.29 43.41
C PRO A 42 33.74 23.66 43.55
N LEU A 43 33.96 24.15 44.77
CA LEU A 43 34.61 25.44 45.04
C LEU A 43 36.14 25.32 45.11
N VAL A 44 36.69 24.10 45.15
CA VAL A 44 38.14 23.87 45.12
C VAL A 44 38.65 23.97 43.69
N GLN A 45 39.51 24.96 43.44
CA GLN A 45 40.11 25.17 42.13
C GLN A 45 41.32 24.26 41.86
N THR A 46 41.99 23.80 42.92
CA THR A 46 43.16 22.93 42.74
C THR A 46 42.72 21.58 42.19
N GLN A 47 43.36 21.14 41.11
CA GLN A 47 43.07 19.84 40.49
C GLN A 47 43.88 18.69 41.09
N GLN A 48 44.63 18.95 42.17
CA GLN A 48 45.50 17.95 42.80
C GLN A 48 44.68 16.86 43.48
N ARG A 49 44.94 15.62 43.05
CA ARG A 49 44.38 14.42 43.66
C ARG A 49 45.22 14.01 44.89
N PRO A 50 44.62 13.44 45.94
CA PRO A 50 45.34 12.83 47.05
C PRO A 50 46.20 11.65 46.57
N GLN A 51 47.38 11.46 47.15
CA GLN A 51 48.19 10.27 46.90
C GLN A 51 47.95 9.23 47.99
N CYS A 52 47.70 7.98 47.60
CA CYS A 52 47.61 6.85 48.53
C CYS A 52 48.99 6.55 49.12
N PRO A 53 49.15 6.49 50.46
CA PRO A 53 50.44 6.19 51.10
C PRO A 53 50.91 4.75 50.91
N ARG A 54 50.04 3.84 50.42
CA ARG A 54 50.39 2.43 50.18
C ARG A 54 50.91 2.20 48.76
N CYS A 55 50.10 2.50 47.73
CA CYS A 55 50.48 2.27 46.32
C CYS A 55 51.10 3.48 45.62
N CYS A 56 51.20 4.63 46.28
CA CYS A 56 51.64 5.89 45.68
C CYS A 56 50.79 6.38 44.50
N PHE A 57 49.60 5.80 44.26
CA PHE A 57 48.69 6.27 43.24
C PHE A 57 47.82 7.43 43.69
N TYR A 58 47.47 8.28 42.73
CA TYR A 58 46.54 9.37 42.97
C TYR A 58 45.09 8.85 42.90
N VAL A 59 44.28 9.20 43.90
CA VAL A 59 42.89 8.72 44.03
C VAL A 59 41.92 9.82 43.67
N GLU A 60 40.93 9.54 42.84
CA GLU A 60 39.86 10.49 42.56
C GLU A 60 38.86 10.51 43.72
N ILE A 61 38.74 11.66 44.39
CA ILE A 61 37.76 11.83 45.48
C ILE A 61 36.44 12.38 44.91
N GLN A 62 35.40 11.56 44.98
CA GLN A 62 34.01 11.94 44.73
C GLN A 62 33.20 12.03 46.03
N GLN A 63 33.56 11.21 47.03
CA GLN A 63 33.00 11.16 48.38
C GLN A 63 34.12 11.20 49.43
N ILE A 64 33.78 11.63 50.64
CA ILE A 64 34.76 11.78 51.74
C ILE A 64 35.47 10.46 52.11
N VAL A 65 34.84 9.31 51.85
CA VAL A 65 35.34 7.98 52.22
C VAL A 65 36.24 7.33 51.15
N ASP A 66 36.32 7.90 49.93
CA ASP A 66 36.95 7.21 48.79
C ASP A 66 38.45 6.96 49.02
N LEU A 67 39.14 7.90 49.67
CA LEU A 67 40.57 7.75 49.98
C LEU A 67 40.79 6.67 51.04
N ASP A 68 39.97 6.62 52.09
CA ASP A 68 40.08 5.62 53.15
C ASP A 68 39.72 4.23 52.63
N GLN A 69 38.64 4.10 51.86
CA GLN A 69 38.25 2.84 51.21
C GLN A 69 39.34 2.33 50.26
N HIS A 70 39.95 3.23 49.48
CA HIS A 70 41.09 2.88 48.64
C HIS A 70 42.27 2.42 49.49
N ILE A 71 42.64 3.14 50.56
CA ILE A 71 43.76 2.75 51.43
C ILE A 71 43.52 1.38 52.07
N GLU A 72 42.30 1.12 52.55
CA GLU A 72 41.93 -0.15 53.18
C GLU A 72 42.06 -1.34 52.21
N SER A 73 41.63 -1.15 50.95
CA SER A 73 41.68 -2.17 49.90
C SER A 73 43.01 -2.23 49.13
N CYS A 74 43.91 -1.26 49.32
CA CYS A 74 45.15 -1.16 48.57
C CYS A 74 46.23 -2.11 49.10
N HIS A 75 46.57 -3.13 48.31
CA HIS A 75 47.62 -4.12 48.56
C HIS A 75 48.71 -4.08 47.46
N PRO A 76 49.64 -3.10 47.49
CA PRO A 76 50.61 -2.90 46.42
C PRO A 76 51.61 -4.06 46.26
N GLU A 77 51.84 -4.83 47.33
CA GLU A 77 52.76 -5.97 47.34
C GLU A 77 52.24 -7.17 46.51
N ASN A 78 50.96 -7.17 46.14
CA ASN A 78 50.33 -8.22 45.35
C ASN A 78 50.19 -7.88 43.87
N MET A 79 50.74 -6.77 43.38
CA MET A 79 50.54 -6.33 41.99
C MET A 79 51.50 -7.04 41.02
N VAL A 80 50.96 -7.70 40.00
CA VAL A 80 51.70 -8.34 38.89
C VAL A 80 51.33 -7.70 37.55
N PRO A 81 52.29 -7.48 36.64
CA PRO A 81 52.01 -6.89 35.33
C PRO A 81 51.29 -7.88 34.41
N CYS A 82 50.18 -7.47 33.82
CA CYS A 82 49.47 -8.27 32.82
C CYS A 82 50.30 -8.47 31.53
N GLU A 83 50.32 -9.68 30.97
CA GLU A 83 51.06 -9.99 29.74
C GLU A 83 50.52 -9.28 28.47
N TYR A 84 49.25 -8.85 28.47
CA TYR A 84 48.61 -8.22 27.31
C TYR A 84 48.68 -6.68 27.33
N CYS A 85 48.43 -6.05 28.49
CA CYS A 85 48.43 -4.59 28.63
C CYS A 85 49.60 -4.02 29.43
N TYR A 86 50.35 -4.85 30.17
CA TYR A 86 51.44 -4.47 31.09
C TYR A 86 51.02 -3.60 32.26
N CYS A 87 49.71 -3.40 32.44
CA CYS A 87 49.16 -2.73 33.62
C CYS A 87 49.38 -3.63 34.85
N PRO A 88 49.86 -3.08 35.98
CA PRO A 88 49.88 -3.77 37.25
C PRO A 88 48.46 -4.09 37.72
N THR A 89 48.21 -5.37 38.00
CA THR A 89 46.92 -5.91 38.47
C THR A 89 47.15 -6.72 39.73
N ASP A 90 46.20 -6.69 40.68
CA ASP A 90 46.30 -7.50 41.89
C ASP A 90 46.35 -9.00 41.55
N PHE A 91 47.21 -9.76 42.22
CA PHE A 91 47.40 -11.18 41.98
C PHE A 91 46.09 -11.98 42.14
N SER A 92 45.21 -11.58 43.06
CA SER A 92 43.92 -12.23 43.27
C SER A 92 42.95 -12.03 42.10
N GLU A 93 43.10 -10.94 41.35
CA GLU A 93 42.27 -10.57 40.19
C GLU A 93 42.97 -10.85 38.84
N TYR A 94 44.22 -11.32 38.87
CA TYR A 94 45.08 -11.42 37.71
C TYR A 94 44.49 -12.29 36.59
N GLU A 95 43.96 -13.46 36.92
CA GLU A 95 43.46 -14.41 35.92
C GLU A 95 42.17 -13.91 35.24
N GLU A 96 41.28 -13.27 36.00
CA GLU A 96 40.07 -12.64 35.46
C GLU A 96 40.43 -11.47 34.54
N HIS A 97 41.30 -10.57 35.00
CA HIS A 97 41.80 -9.46 34.18
C HIS A 97 42.51 -9.96 32.93
N ARG A 98 43.32 -11.02 33.02
CA ARG A 98 44.06 -11.60 31.90
C ARG A 98 43.10 -12.10 30.81
N GLN A 99 42.03 -12.81 31.18
CA GLN A 99 41.04 -13.33 30.23
C GLN A 99 40.23 -12.21 29.58
N GLN A 100 39.82 -11.21 30.37
CA GLN A 100 39.15 -10.01 29.84
C GLN A 100 40.07 -9.22 28.91
N CYS A 101 41.32 -9.01 29.31
CA CYS A 101 42.30 -8.25 28.54
C CYS A 101 42.72 -8.97 27.24
N ALA A 102 42.73 -10.31 27.21
CA ALA A 102 43.01 -11.08 26.01
C ALA A 102 41.87 -11.04 24.98
N SER A 103 40.62 -10.92 25.44
CA SER A 103 39.42 -10.87 24.59
C SER A 103 39.05 -9.44 24.17
N ASP A 104 39.49 -8.44 24.93
CA ASP A 104 39.30 -7.04 24.63
C ASP A 104 40.19 -6.61 23.44
N GLY A 105 39.55 -6.31 22.31
CA GLY A 105 40.19 -5.86 21.07
C GLY A 105 40.77 -4.44 21.14
N THR A 106 40.67 -3.75 22.28
CA THR A 106 41.34 -2.45 22.46
C THR A 106 42.86 -2.61 22.41
N GLY A 107 43.52 -1.65 21.75
CA GLY A 107 44.97 -1.67 21.59
C GLY A 107 45.70 -1.58 22.93
N ARG A 108 46.85 -2.25 23.06
CA ARG A 108 47.70 -2.24 24.27
C ARG A 108 47.97 -0.83 24.83
N GLN A 109 48.12 0.15 23.94
CA GLN A 109 48.33 1.54 24.32
C GLN A 109 47.09 2.20 24.93
N GLN A 110 45.91 1.96 24.37
CA GLN A 110 44.66 2.50 24.91
C GLN A 110 44.40 1.95 26.33
N LYS A 111 44.64 0.65 26.54
CA LYS A 111 44.56 0.02 27.87
C LYS A 111 45.53 0.65 28.88
N LEU A 112 46.73 1.01 28.42
CA LEU A 112 47.73 1.70 29.22
C LEU A 112 47.29 3.12 29.59
N VAL A 113 46.71 3.85 28.64
CA VAL A 113 46.16 5.20 28.88
C VAL A 113 45.03 5.17 29.90
N GLU A 114 44.07 4.25 29.72
CA GLU A 114 42.94 4.07 30.63
C GLU A 114 43.40 3.69 32.04
N TYR A 115 44.50 2.94 32.16
CA TYR A 115 45.12 2.63 33.46
C TYR A 115 45.77 3.85 34.13
N ILE A 116 46.49 4.68 33.37
CA ILE A 116 47.25 5.83 33.90
C ILE A 116 46.34 7.02 34.21
N LEU A 117 45.29 7.26 33.41
CA LEU A 117 44.37 8.39 33.51
C LEU A 117 43.81 8.64 34.94
N PRO A 118 43.28 7.63 35.66
CA PRO A 118 42.81 7.85 37.02
C PRO A 118 43.95 8.00 38.04
N ARG A 119 45.16 7.50 37.74
CA ARG A 119 46.28 7.36 38.67
C ARG A 119 47.26 8.53 38.66
N THR A 120 47.00 9.58 37.91
CA THR A 120 47.86 10.76 37.78
C THR A 120 47.51 11.87 38.79
N LYS A 121 48.50 12.69 39.14
CA LYS A 121 48.37 13.82 40.09
C LYS A 121 47.33 14.85 39.65
N TYR A 122 47.24 15.04 38.33
CA TYR A 122 46.37 15.99 37.65
C TYR A 122 45.40 15.25 36.72
N PRO A 123 44.21 15.81 36.44
CA PRO A 123 43.23 15.20 35.55
C PRO A 123 43.62 15.40 34.09
N PHE A 124 44.54 14.58 33.59
CA PHE A 124 44.89 14.53 32.17
C PHE A 124 43.72 13.99 31.34
N ARG A 125 43.70 14.30 30.04
CA ARG A 125 42.86 13.64 29.03
C ARG A 125 43.60 12.45 28.44
N ALA A 126 42.86 11.46 27.94
CA ALA A 126 43.41 10.27 27.30
C ALA A 126 44.45 10.62 26.21
N GLN A 127 44.10 11.56 25.33
CA GLN A 127 44.99 12.06 24.26
C GLN A 127 46.30 12.67 24.78
N GLN A 128 46.28 13.32 25.95
CA GLN A 128 47.49 13.93 26.52
C GLN A 128 48.47 12.85 27.03
N ILE A 129 47.93 11.81 27.65
CA ILE A 129 48.69 10.65 28.11
C ILE A 129 49.19 9.84 26.91
N ASP A 130 48.37 9.65 25.89
CA ASP A 130 48.75 8.98 24.65
C ASP A 130 49.95 9.64 23.98
N PHE A 131 49.90 10.95 23.81
CA PHE A 131 51.01 11.71 23.24
C PHE A 131 52.28 11.63 24.10
N PHE A 132 52.14 11.67 25.43
CA PHE A 132 53.26 11.52 26.35
C PHE A 132 53.93 10.14 26.21
N ILE A 133 53.11 9.08 26.17
CA ILE A 133 53.56 7.70 25.97
C ILE A 133 54.29 7.58 24.63
N GLU A 134 53.73 8.13 23.55
CA GLU A 134 54.33 8.09 22.21
C GLU A 134 55.67 8.82 22.14
N ASN A 135 55.80 9.99 22.77
CA ASN A 135 57.08 10.68 22.82
C ASN A 135 58.11 9.92 23.65
N LYS A 136 57.72 9.32 24.77
CA LYS A 136 58.63 8.51 25.58
C LYS A 136 59.10 7.24 24.89
N LYS A 137 58.26 6.60 24.08
CA LYS A 137 58.67 5.45 23.24
C LYS A 137 59.74 5.84 22.21
N LYS A 138 59.76 7.10 21.75
CA LYS A 138 60.80 7.59 20.82
C LYS A 138 62.13 7.80 21.55
N ASP A 139 62.10 8.22 22.81
CA ASP A 139 63.30 8.54 23.59
C ASP A 139 63.94 7.31 24.25
N HIS A 140 63.17 6.25 24.52
CA HIS A 140 63.68 5.04 25.19
C HIS A 140 63.33 3.76 24.40
N HIS A 141 64.37 2.97 24.07
CA HIS A 141 64.26 1.71 23.31
C HIS A 141 63.73 0.51 24.12
N SER A 142 63.03 0.72 25.24
CA SER A 142 62.60 -0.35 26.15
C SER A 142 61.19 -0.14 26.70
N ILE A 143 60.59 -1.25 27.18
CA ILE A 143 59.25 -1.33 27.77
C ILE A 143 59.11 -0.27 28.87
N ILE A 144 58.20 0.69 28.67
CA ILE A 144 57.92 1.74 29.65
C ILE A 144 56.99 1.17 30.72
N HIS A 145 57.40 1.27 31.98
CA HIS A 145 56.59 0.80 33.10
C HIS A 145 55.46 1.81 33.40
N PRO A 146 54.21 1.39 33.60
CA PRO A 146 53.10 2.33 33.84
C PRO A 146 53.32 3.21 35.08
N LEU A 147 53.97 2.69 36.13
CA LEU A 147 54.30 3.46 37.33
C LEU A 147 55.27 4.60 37.05
N SER A 148 56.29 4.38 36.21
CA SER A 148 57.27 5.43 35.92
C SER A 148 56.64 6.57 35.14
N ILE A 149 55.63 6.29 34.30
CA ILE A 149 54.85 7.34 33.63
C ILE A 149 54.05 8.16 34.64
N VAL A 150 53.41 7.52 35.62
CA VAL A 150 52.65 8.22 36.66
C VAL A 150 53.55 9.11 37.52
N GLU A 151 54.72 8.61 37.92
CA GLU A 151 55.72 9.35 38.71
C GLU A 151 56.26 10.56 37.94
N GLU A 152 56.67 10.38 36.69
CA GLU A 152 57.15 11.49 35.87
C GLU A 152 56.07 12.55 35.61
N LEU A 153 54.83 12.13 35.32
CA LEU A 153 53.70 13.05 35.19
C LEU A 153 53.39 13.82 36.49
N ALA A 154 53.82 13.31 37.66
CA ALA A 154 53.67 13.98 38.94
C ALA A 154 54.76 15.02 39.22
N GLU A 155 55.95 14.87 38.61
CA GLU A 155 57.09 15.80 38.71
C GLU A 155 56.98 16.99 37.74
N TYR A 156 56.18 16.89 36.68
CA TYR A 156 55.89 18.02 35.79
C TYR A 156 55.08 19.10 36.51
N ASN A 157 55.76 20.10 37.05
CA ASN A 157 55.17 21.31 37.63
C ASN A 157 54.76 22.30 36.51
N ASP A 158 53.44 22.51 36.38
CA ASP A 158 52.77 23.68 35.79
C ASP A 158 52.87 24.00 34.30
N VAL A 159 53.56 23.22 33.46
CA VAL A 159 53.43 23.40 31.99
C VAL A 159 53.49 22.05 31.28
N PHE A 160 52.33 21.46 31.03
CA PHE A 160 52.21 20.48 29.94
C PHE A 160 51.89 21.27 28.66
N PRO A 161 52.82 21.46 27.73
CA PRO A 161 52.55 22.24 26.53
C PRO A 161 51.84 21.32 25.54
N MET A 162 50.51 21.39 25.45
CA MET A 162 49.80 20.92 24.26
C MET A 162 48.52 21.73 24.07
N GLU A 163 48.64 22.80 23.28
CA GLU A 163 47.52 23.19 22.43
C GLU A 163 47.34 22.05 21.41
N LEU A 164 46.45 21.10 21.71
CA LEU A 164 45.97 20.16 20.70
C LEU A 164 45.37 20.99 19.56
N PRO A 165 45.68 20.70 18.29
CA PRO A 165 45.17 21.49 17.18
C PRO A 165 43.64 21.48 17.19
N THR A 166 43.05 22.65 17.40
CA THR A 166 41.62 22.90 17.29
C THR A 166 41.29 23.50 15.94
N ARG A 167 40.04 23.34 15.50
CA ARG A 167 39.47 24.13 14.42
C ARG A 167 38.11 24.64 14.84
N ASP A 168 37.69 25.74 14.23
CA ASP A 168 36.38 26.32 14.50
C ASP A 168 35.32 25.69 13.60
N CYS A 169 34.13 25.48 14.15
CA CYS A 169 32.96 25.03 13.40
C CYS A 169 32.37 26.21 12.61
N ASP A 170 32.09 26.01 11.32
CA ASP A 170 31.54 27.07 10.44
C ASP A 170 30.12 27.53 10.84
N ILE A 171 29.40 26.79 11.69
CA ILE A 171 28.04 27.14 12.16
C ILE A 171 28.06 27.72 13.57
N CYS A 172 28.56 26.98 14.57
CA CYS A 172 28.50 27.44 15.97
C CYS A 172 29.69 28.31 16.37
N MET A 173 30.73 28.39 15.54
CA MET A 173 31.98 29.11 15.81
C MET A 173 32.72 28.64 17.08
N GLU A 174 32.36 27.46 17.60
CA GLU A 174 33.07 26.85 18.74
C GLU A 174 34.34 26.16 18.26
N SER A 175 35.45 26.41 18.96
CA SER A 175 36.71 25.70 18.75
C SER A 175 36.58 24.25 19.22
N CYS A 176 36.60 23.33 18.26
CA CYS A 176 36.47 21.90 18.48
C CYS A 176 37.81 21.22 18.19
N PHE A 177 38.05 20.07 18.81
CA PHE A 177 39.21 19.23 18.46
C PHE A 177 39.05 18.68 17.04
N LEU A 178 40.17 18.39 16.36
CA LEU A 178 40.12 17.79 15.01
C LEU A 178 39.26 16.53 14.96
N ASP A 179 39.29 15.70 16.00
CA ASP A 179 38.48 14.47 16.08
C ASP A 179 36.97 14.75 16.20
N ASP A 180 36.57 15.95 16.62
CA ASP A 180 35.17 16.33 16.79
C ASP A 180 34.63 17.20 15.64
N ILE A 181 35.45 17.40 14.60
CA ILE A 181 35.08 18.11 13.37
C ILE A 181 34.99 17.14 12.20
N PHE A 182 33.93 17.32 11.43
CA PHE A 182 33.73 16.71 10.13
C PHE A 182 34.06 17.70 9.02
N VAL A 183 34.83 17.27 8.03
CA VAL A 183 35.18 18.05 6.84
C VAL A 183 34.43 17.46 5.65
N PHE A 184 33.59 18.27 5.00
CA PHE A 184 32.82 17.85 3.84
C PHE A 184 33.70 17.72 2.60
N GLY A 185 33.34 16.81 1.69
CA GLY A 185 33.98 16.66 0.37
C GLY A 185 33.60 17.73 -0.66
N CYS A 186 33.04 18.86 -0.23
CA CYS A 186 32.72 19.98 -1.10
C CYS A 186 33.99 20.75 -1.49
N ASP A 187 33.94 21.49 -2.60
CA ASP A 187 35.12 22.21 -3.15
C ASP A 187 35.74 23.17 -2.13
N GLU A 188 34.92 23.80 -1.29
CA GLU A 188 35.34 24.74 -0.25
C GLU A 188 35.77 24.05 1.06
N SER A 189 35.64 22.73 1.16
CA SER A 189 36.03 21.93 2.34
C SER A 189 35.47 22.47 3.66
N HIS A 190 34.17 22.80 3.67
CA HIS A 190 33.44 23.27 4.85
C HIS A 190 33.58 22.31 6.04
N LYS A 191 33.52 22.85 7.26
CA LYS A 191 33.90 22.15 8.50
C LYS A 191 32.86 22.38 9.57
N LEU A 192 32.31 21.32 10.12
CA LEU A 192 31.33 21.41 11.19
C LEU A 192 31.70 20.48 12.32
N CYS A 193 31.39 20.87 13.56
CA CYS A 193 31.37 19.91 14.64
C CYS A 193 30.28 18.85 14.38
N TYR A 194 30.46 17.62 14.85
CA TYR A 194 29.50 16.53 14.60
C TYR A 194 28.07 16.85 15.06
N LYS A 195 27.91 17.67 16.12
CA LYS A 195 26.59 18.14 16.58
C LYS A 195 25.90 19.03 15.55
N CYS A 196 26.62 20.02 15.01
CA CYS A 196 26.08 20.90 13.97
C CYS A 196 25.83 20.14 12.66
N TYR A 197 26.67 19.14 12.34
CA TYR A 197 26.44 18.27 11.20
C TYR A 197 25.12 17.48 11.34
N GLU A 198 24.93 16.80 12.49
CA GLU A 198 23.70 16.07 12.78
C GLU A 198 22.46 16.97 12.70
N GLN A 199 22.49 18.13 13.37
CA GLN A 199 21.38 19.07 13.37
C GLN A 199 21.05 19.58 11.97
N SER A 200 22.07 19.88 11.15
CA SER A 200 21.86 20.28 9.76
C SER A 200 21.13 19.21 8.95
N CYS A 201 21.44 17.92 9.16
CA CYS A 201 20.73 16.83 8.49
C CYS A 201 19.27 16.76 8.95
N ILE A 202 19.02 16.81 10.27
CA ILE A 202 17.67 16.73 10.84
C ILE A 202 16.78 17.87 10.34
N VAL A 203 17.28 19.11 10.33
CA VAL A 203 16.53 20.28 9.84
C VAL A 203 16.14 20.10 8.38
N LYS A 204 17.06 19.64 7.53
CA LYS A 204 16.78 19.39 6.10
C LYS A 204 15.79 18.26 5.89
N MET A 205 15.88 17.19 6.68
CA MET A 205 14.90 16.10 6.64
C MET A 205 13.49 16.61 6.97
N ASN A 206 13.36 17.40 8.04
CA ASN A 206 12.10 17.99 8.47
C ASN A 206 11.51 18.95 7.42
N ASN A 207 12.37 19.67 6.70
CA ASN A 207 11.97 20.55 5.60
C ASN A 207 11.70 19.80 4.28
N ASN A 208 11.84 18.46 4.27
CA ASN A 208 11.61 17.62 3.09
C ASN A 208 12.63 17.85 1.94
N GLU A 209 13.84 18.29 2.29
CA GLU A 209 14.93 18.69 1.38
C GLU A 209 15.98 17.59 1.18
N ILE A 210 16.74 17.65 0.08
CA ILE A 210 17.92 16.78 -0.10
C ILE A 210 19.00 17.16 0.90
N LEU A 211 19.68 16.16 1.46
CA LEU A 211 20.80 16.39 2.36
C LEU A 211 22.00 16.90 1.56
N THR A 212 22.30 18.18 1.77
CA THR A 212 23.48 18.86 1.26
C THR A 212 24.36 19.33 2.41
N CYS A 213 25.60 19.73 2.11
CA CYS A 213 26.44 20.48 3.03
C CYS A 213 25.64 21.66 3.65
N ALA A 214 25.88 21.98 4.91
CA ALA A 214 25.11 23.03 5.58
C ALA A 214 25.30 24.42 4.95
N THR A 215 26.49 24.66 4.39
CA THR A 215 26.92 25.98 3.91
C THR A 215 26.86 26.12 2.38
N CYS A 216 26.71 25.02 1.65
CA CYS A 216 26.75 25.03 0.18
C CYS A 216 25.85 23.94 -0.45
N PRO A 217 25.54 24.00 -1.75
CA PRO A 217 24.61 23.08 -2.39
C PRO A 217 25.19 21.67 -2.67
N TYR A 218 26.43 21.40 -2.23
CA TYR A 218 27.06 20.09 -2.40
C TYR A 218 26.22 18.97 -1.76
N GLN A 219 25.80 17.99 -2.54
CA GLN A 219 24.98 16.87 -2.08
C GLN A 219 25.84 15.86 -1.31
N LEU A 220 25.39 15.48 -0.12
CA LEU A 220 26.12 14.53 0.71
C LEU A 220 26.12 13.14 0.09
N GLN A 221 27.31 12.53 0.05
CA GLN A 221 27.54 11.19 -0.44
C GLN A 221 27.32 10.14 0.66
N TYR A 222 27.13 8.89 0.24
CA TYR A 222 26.95 7.75 1.13
C TYR A 222 28.06 7.59 2.18
N GLY A 223 29.31 7.82 1.79
CA GLY A 223 30.47 7.75 2.69
C GLY A 223 30.48 8.84 3.76
N GLU A 224 29.91 10.00 3.47
CA GLU A 224 29.82 11.13 4.41
C GLU A 224 28.69 10.90 5.42
N LEU A 225 27.51 10.46 4.94
CA LEU A 225 26.39 10.10 5.81
C LEU A 225 26.73 8.96 6.79
N LYS A 226 27.62 8.04 6.37
CA LYS A 226 28.09 6.97 7.25
C LYS A 226 28.94 7.43 8.43
N GLN A 227 29.53 8.63 8.35
CA GLN A 227 30.39 9.19 9.38
C GLN A 227 29.60 9.96 10.46
N LEU A 228 28.28 10.12 10.30
CA LEU A 228 27.43 10.71 11.34
C LEU A 228 27.54 9.92 12.66
N ARG A 229 27.84 10.63 13.75
CA ARG A 229 27.94 10.09 15.12
C ARG A 229 26.57 9.93 15.80
N ILE A 230 25.66 9.26 15.10
CA ILE A 230 24.30 8.91 15.56
C ILE A 230 24.17 7.39 15.68
N SER A 231 23.04 6.91 16.24
CA SER A 231 22.81 5.48 16.38
C SER A 231 22.75 4.78 14.99
N PRO A 232 23.07 3.47 14.91
CA PRO A 232 23.01 2.73 13.64
C PRO A 232 21.64 2.81 12.95
N ASP A 233 20.56 2.72 13.73
CA ASP A 233 19.19 2.80 13.19
C ASP A 233 18.89 4.18 12.61
N GLN A 234 19.26 5.25 13.31
CA GLN A 234 19.10 6.62 12.82
C GLN A 234 19.93 6.85 11.55
N ARG A 235 21.15 6.31 11.49
CA ARG A 235 22.01 6.40 10.31
C ARG A 235 21.37 5.73 9.10
N ASN A 236 20.78 4.55 9.26
CA ASN A 236 20.08 3.87 8.18
C ASN A 236 18.90 4.73 7.67
N LEU A 237 18.11 5.30 8.56
CA LEU A 237 17.01 6.20 8.19
C LEU A 237 17.47 7.43 7.38
N VAL A 238 18.57 8.07 7.81
CA VAL A 238 19.13 9.23 7.10
C VAL A 238 19.64 8.84 5.71
N VAL A 239 20.29 7.69 5.59
CA VAL A 239 20.79 7.17 4.32
C VAL A 239 19.63 6.81 3.38
N GLU A 240 18.64 6.07 3.85
CA GLU A 240 17.44 5.71 3.09
C GLU A 240 16.69 6.96 2.61
N TYR A 241 16.54 7.96 3.49
CA TYR A 241 15.95 9.24 3.15
C TYR A 241 16.69 9.94 2.00
N GLN A 242 18.02 10.01 2.07
CA GLN A 242 18.83 10.65 1.02
C GLN A 242 18.68 9.92 -0.31
N VAL A 243 18.73 8.59 -0.30
CA VAL A 243 18.59 7.76 -1.51
C VAL A 243 17.22 8.01 -2.15
N GLN A 244 16.16 7.95 -1.35
CA GLN A 244 14.79 8.17 -1.81
C GLN A 244 14.62 9.57 -2.40
N LYS A 245 15.12 10.61 -1.72
CA LYS A 245 15.02 12.00 -2.19
C LYS A 245 15.80 12.26 -3.48
N THR A 246 16.98 11.67 -3.58
CA THR A 246 17.81 11.77 -4.79
C THR A 246 17.11 11.12 -5.98
N PHE A 247 16.52 9.94 -5.75
CA PHE A 247 15.73 9.23 -6.75
C PHE A 247 14.50 10.03 -7.18
N ASP A 248 13.73 10.57 -6.23
CA ASP A 248 12.55 11.37 -6.55
C ASP A 248 12.89 12.63 -7.36
N ARG A 249 14.01 13.29 -7.07
CA ARG A 249 14.50 14.43 -7.87
C ARG A 249 14.92 14.01 -9.27
N TYR A 250 15.63 12.90 -9.41
CA TYR A 250 16.00 12.36 -10.72
C TYR A 250 14.75 12.02 -11.56
N ALA A 251 13.81 11.28 -10.97
CA ALA A 251 12.59 10.85 -11.65
C ALA A 251 11.66 12.03 -12.01
N SER A 252 11.61 13.07 -11.18
CA SER A 252 10.74 14.24 -11.44
C SER A 252 11.39 15.28 -12.36
N GLY A 253 12.73 15.35 -12.39
CA GLY A 253 13.49 16.30 -13.23
C GLY A 253 13.71 15.83 -14.67
N SER A 254 13.65 14.52 -14.90
CA SER A 254 13.88 13.91 -16.21
C SER A 254 12.56 13.84 -16.99
N ARG A 255 12.41 14.69 -18.02
CA ARG A 255 11.23 14.67 -18.89
C ARG A 255 11.10 13.30 -19.55
N GLY A 256 9.99 12.61 -19.30
CA GLY A 256 9.69 11.31 -19.89
C GLY A 256 9.94 10.10 -18.98
N VAL A 257 10.55 10.26 -17.81
CA VAL A 257 10.76 9.13 -16.89
C VAL A 257 9.46 8.75 -16.17
N ILE A 258 9.08 7.48 -16.29
CA ILE A 258 7.94 6.88 -15.58
C ILE A 258 8.48 6.24 -14.29
N LYS A 259 7.90 6.59 -13.15
CA LYS A 259 8.24 6.00 -11.85
C LYS A 259 7.13 5.09 -11.35
N CYS A 260 7.50 4.05 -10.60
CA CYS A 260 6.53 3.21 -9.92
C CYS A 260 5.71 4.06 -8.91
N PRO A 261 4.37 3.93 -8.88
CA PRO A 261 3.54 4.65 -7.91
C PRO A 261 3.62 4.06 -6.49
N ASN A 262 4.23 2.88 -6.32
CA ASN A 262 4.53 2.34 -5.00
C ASN A 262 5.69 3.13 -4.38
N GLN A 263 5.42 3.87 -3.30
CA GLN A 263 6.39 4.76 -2.65
C GLN A 263 7.63 4.02 -2.11
N ALA A 264 7.51 2.72 -1.81
CA ALA A 264 8.64 1.91 -1.35
C ALA A 264 9.47 1.33 -2.52
N CYS A 265 9.06 1.56 -3.77
CA CYS A 265 9.69 0.98 -4.95
C CYS A 265 10.49 2.03 -5.73
N MET A 266 11.81 1.80 -5.85
CA MET A 266 12.72 2.66 -6.60
C MET A 266 12.82 2.30 -8.10
N TRP A 267 11.77 1.73 -8.67
CA TRP A 267 11.76 1.39 -10.09
C TRP A 267 11.36 2.63 -10.91
N ALA A 268 12.20 2.96 -11.89
CA ALA A 268 11.93 3.97 -12.89
C ALA A 268 12.35 3.45 -14.28
N PHE A 269 11.68 3.94 -15.32
CA PHE A 269 11.90 3.54 -16.69
C PHE A 269 11.68 4.74 -17.62
N GLU A 270 12.52 4.87 -18.65
CA GLU A 270 12.36 5.86 -19.70
C GLU A 270 11.78 5.16 -20.95
N PRO A 271 10.53 5.42 -21.33
CA PRO A 271 9.91 4.87 -22.52
C PRO A 271 10.49 5.49 -23.79
N GLY A 272 10.54 4.72 -24.88
CA GLY A 272 10.96 5.24 -26.18
C GLY A 272 10.03 6.34 -26.72
N ASN A 273 8.74 6.33 -26.33
CA ASN A 273 7.78 7.38 -26.61
C ASN A 273 7.04 7.80 -25.32
N PRO A 274 7.29 9.01 -24.78
CA PRO A 274 6.66 9.46 -23.54
C PRO A 274 5.17 9.80 -23.69
N ASN A 275 4.67 9.92 -24.92
CA ASN A 275 3.26 10.22 -25.21
C ASN A 275 2.44 8.95 -25.55
N GLU A 276 2.98 7.76 -25.32
CA GLU A 276 2.26 6.52 -25.59
C GLU A 276 1.51 6.03 -24.34
N HIS A 277 0.23 5.68 -24.50
CA HIS A 277 -0.61 5.20 -23.41
C HIS A 277 -0.54 3.69 -23.38
N PHE A 278 0.15 3.14 -22.38
CA PHE A 278 0.34 1.71 -22.26
C PHE A 278 0.38 1.26 -20.80
N ARG A 279 0.17 -0.04 -20.61
CA ARG A 279 0.26 -0.68 -19.31
C ARG A 279 1.71 -0.88 -18.92
N VAL A 280 2.08 -0.34 -17.77
CA VAL A 280 3.40 -0.53 -17.16
C VAL A 280 3.29 -1.60 -16.08
N THR A 281 4.13 -2.64 -16.18
CA THR A 281 4.31 -3.63 -15.12
C THR A 281 5.68 -3.42 -14.49
N CYS A 282 5.69 -3.01 -13.22
CA CYS A 282 6.92 -2.77 -12.48
C CYS A 282 7.72 -4.07 -12.31
N GLN A 283 8.99 -4.08 -12.75
CA GLN A 283 9.84 -5.27 -12.66
C GLN A 283 10.34 -5.57 -11.24
N MET A 284 10.18 -4.63 -10.31
CA MET A 284 10.63 -4.78 -8.92
C MET A 284 9.53 -5.23 -7.97
N CYS A 285 8.32 -4.68 -8.10
CA CYS A 285 7.21 -4.99 -7.19
C CYS A 285 5.97 -5.57 -7.88
N ALA A 286 6.06 -5.87 -9.19
CA ALA A 286 4.99 -6.40 -10.02
C ALA A 286 3.71 -5.53 -10.10
N ASN A 287 3.75 -4.31 -9.56
CA ASN A 287 2.60 -3.40 -9.60
C ASN A 287 2.30 -2.96 -11.04
N GLU A 288 1.04 -3.01 -11.43
CA GLU A 288 0.55 -2.61 -12.75
C GLU A 288 -0.13 -1.24 -12.71
N PHE A 289 0.28 -0.33 -13.60
CA PHE A 289 -0.23 1.04 -13.63
C PHE A 289 -0.15 1.67 -15.02
N CYS A 290 -0.81 2.81 -15.19
CA CYS A 290 -0.84 3.59 -16.42
C CYS A 290 0.41 4.46 -16.57
N SER A 291 1.01 4.46 -17.77
CA SER A 291 2.19 5.27 -18.14
C SER A 291 1.98 6.77 -17.95
N PHE A 292 0.73 7.26 -18.05
CA PHE A 292 0.40 8.68 -17.98
C PHE A 292 -0.01 9.14 -16.58
N CYS A 293 -1.07 8.54 -16.01
CA CYS A 293 -1.66 9.03 -14.77
C CYS A 293 -1.09 8.37 -13.51
N ASN A 294 -0.22 7.35 -13.64
CA ASN A 294 0.32 6.53 -12.55
C ASN A 294 -0.76 5.86 -11.66
N GLN A 295 -2.01 5.80 -12.12
CA GLN A 295 -3.08 5.02 -11.48
C GLN A 295 -3.15 3.61 -12.06
N GLN A 296 -4.05 2.76 -11.53
CA GLN A 296 -4.28 1.43 -12.08
C GLN A 296 -4.61 1.53 -13.58
N TYR A 297 -3.98 0.70 -14.41
CA TYR A 297 -4.15 0.77 -15.85
C TYR A 297 -5.63 0.59 -16.24
N HIS A 298 -6.04 1.28 -17.30
CA HIS A 298 -7.41 1.30 -17.77
C HIS A 298 -7.45 1.13 -19.30
N TYR A 299 -8.27 0.20 -19.79
CA TYR A 299 -8.24 -0.26 -21.19
C TYR A 299 -9.16 0.54 -22.11
N ARG A 300 -10.40 0.78 -21.69
CA ARG A 300 -11.50 1.28 -22.55
C ARG A 300 -11.90 2.72 -22.21
N THR A 301 -10.95 3.50 -21.69
CA THR A 301 -11.19 4.86 -21.22
C THR A 301 -9.86 5.60 -21.12
N VAL A 302 -9.94 6.93 -21.22
CA VAL A 302 -8.80 7.84 -21.07
C VAL A 302 -8.59 8.23 -19.61
N CYS A 303 -7.40 8.72 -19.27
CA CYS A 303 -7.05 9.04 -17.89
C CYS A 303 -8.01 10.07 -17.26
N GLU A 304 -8.51 11.02 -18.05
CA GLU A 304 -9.39 12.11 -17.62
C GLU A 304 -10.78 11.63 -17.19
N GLU A 305 -11.25 10.51 -17.74
CA GLU A 305 -12.58 9.96 -17.45
C GLU A 305 -12.61 9.12 -16.17
N ILE A 306 -11.47 8.59 -15.72
CA ILE A 306 -11.39 7.68 -14.57
C ILE A 306 -12.03 8.25 -13.30
N PRO A 307 -11.79 9.51 -12.90
CA PRO A 307 -12.43 10.08 -11.72
C PRO A 307 -13.96 10.10 -11.83
N VAL A 308 -14.48 10.46 -13.00
CA VAL A 308 -15.93 10.56 -13.27
C VAL A 308 -16.57 9.17 -13.24
N ILE A 309 -15.95 8.18 -13.90
CA ILE A 309 -16.43 6.80 -13.90
C ILE A 309 -16.41 6.23 -12.47
N THR A 310 -15.33 6.50 -11.73
CA THR A 310 -15.16 6.05 -10.34
C THR A 310 -16.26 6.62 -9.45
N GLU A 311 -16.51 7.93 -9.51
CA GLU A 311 -17.57 8.58 -8.74
C GLU A 311 -18.96 8.03 -9.11
N ARG A 312 -19.24 7.88 -10.42
CA ARG A 312 -20.50 7.32 -10.92
C ARG A 312 -20.74 5.90 -10.42
N TRP A 313 -19.69 5.07 -10.42
CA TRP A 313 -19.74 3.69 -9.93
C TRP A 313 -20.01 3.63 -8.42
N PHE A 314 -19.35 4.48 -7.63
CA PHE A 314 -19.62 4.56 -6.19
C PHE A 314 -21.04 5.05 -5.89
N PHE A 315 -21.51 6.07 -6.63
CA PHE A 315 -22.89 6.54 -6.50
C PHE A 315 -23.91 5.45 -6.83
N TRP A 316 -23.66 4.67 -7.90
CA TRP A 316 -24.46 3.50 -8.22
C TRP A 316 -24.47 2.50 -7.05
N CYS A 317 -23.29 2.13 -6.56
CA CYS A 317 -23.14 1.15 -5.49
C CYS A 317 -23.85 1.55 -4.19
N ASN A 318 -23.76 2.82 -3.82
CA ASN A 318 -24.17 3.31 -2.50
C ASN A 318 -25.60 3.83 -2.46
N THR A 319 -26.19 4.25 -3.59
CA THR A 319 -27.46 4.97 -3.58
C THR A 319 -28.43 4.50 -4.66
N GLU A 320 -28.00 4.46 -5.91
CA GLU A 320 -28.94 4.28 -7.02
C GLU A 320 -29.35 2.82 -7.24
N ARG A 321 -28.45 1.86 -7.01
CA ARG A 321 -28.68 0.43 -7.26
C ARG A 321 -30.00 -0.05 -6.65
N GLY A 322 -30.23 0.24 -5.37
CA GLY A 322 -31.43 -0.22 -4.66
C GLY A 322 -32.73 0.36 -5.25
N ARG A 323 -32.71 1.65 -5.62
CA ARG A 323 -33.87 2.32 -6.25
C ARG A 323 -34.15 1.76 -7.64
N TYR A 324 -33.09 1.59 -8.45
CA TYR A 324 -33.20 1.02 -9.79
C TYR A 324 -33.78 -0.41 -9.72
N LEU A 325 -33.24 -1.28 -8.88
CA LEU A 325 -33.72 -2.67 -8.76
C LEU A 325 -35.17 -2.74 -8.27
N ALA A 326 -35.59 -1.86 -7.35
CA ALA A 326 -36.97 -1.80 -6.88
C ALA A 326 -37.94 -1.36 -7.98
N GLU A 327 -37.56 -0.36 -8.79
CA GLU A 327 -38.38 0.09 -9.91
C GLU A 327 -38.43 -0.95 -11.04
N ARG A 328 -37.29 -1.60 -11.30
CA ARG A 328 -37.18 -2.72 -12.24
C ARG A 328 -38.10 -3.87 -11.87
N ALA A 329 -38.15 -4.24 -10.60
CA ALA A 329 -39.05 -5.31 -10.12
C ALA A 329 -40.53 -4.98 -10.37
N LYS A 330 -40.95 -3.71 -10.27
CA LYS A 330 -42.32 -3.29 -10.61
C LYS A 330 -42.57 -3.35 -12.12
N GLN A 331 -41.61 -2.90 -12.93
CA GLN A 331 -41.72 -2.95 -14.39
C GLN A 331 -41.83 -4.40 -14.88
N ASP A 332 -41.02 -5.31 -14.34
CA ASP A 332 -41.06 -6.73 -14.68
C ASP A 332 -42.40 -7.36 -14.28
N ALA A 333 -42.95 -7.01 -13.11
CA ALA A 333 -44.28 -7.46 -12.69
C ALA A 333 -45.39 -6.96 -13.63
N ASN A 334 -45.35 -5.68 -14.02
CA ASN A 334 -46.31 -5.10 -14.96
C ASN A 334 -46.21 -5.75 -16.35
N TYR A 335 -44.99 -5.97 -16.84
CA TYR A 335 -44.74 -6.65 -18.12
C TYR A 335 -45.23 -8.11 -18.10
N ALA A 336 -45.02 -8.83 -17.00
CA ALA A 336 -45.53 -10.20 -16.85
C ALA A 336 -47.06 -10.26 -16.93
N VAL A 337 -47.77 -9.28 -16.34
CA VAL A 337 -49.23 -9.17 -16.45
C VAL A 337 -49.66 -8.88 -17.90
N GLN A 338 -48.99 -7.96 -18.58
CA GLN A 338 -49.29 -7.63 -19.98
C GLN A 338 -49.05 -8.83 -20.91
N LEU A 339 -47.95 -9.57 -20.71
CA LEU A 339 -47.63 -10.75 -21.50
C LEU A 339 -48.67 -11.86 -21.29
N ALA A 340 -49.08 -12.12 -20.05
CA ALA A 340 -50.09 -13.13 -19.75
C ALA A 340 -51.45 -12.78 -20.39
N GLU A 341 -51.86 -11.52 -20.37
CA GLU A 341 -53.10 -11.07 -21.03
C GLU A 341 -53.00 -11.17 -22.56
N TYR A 342 -51.86 -10.78 -23.14
CA TYR A 342 -51.58 -10.94 -24.57
C TYR A 342 -51.64 -12.41 -25.00
N GLU A 343 -50.98 -13.32 -24.27
CA GLU A 343 -50.98 -14.75 -24.55
C GLU A 343 -52.38 -15.36 -24.46
N LYS A 344 -53.17 -14.96 -23.46
CA LYS A 344 -54.56 -15.38 -23.29
C LYS A 344 -55.43 -14.94 -24.47
N GLN A 345 -55.29 -13.69 -24.90
CA GLN A 345 -56.03 -13.17 -26.06
C GLN A 345 -55.57 -13.83 -27.36
N HIS A 346 -54.28 -14.05 -27.55
CA HIS A 346 -53.74 -14.81 -28.69
C HIS A 346 -54.24 -16.26 -28.71
N ALA A 347 -54.30 -16.92 -27.56
CA ALA A 347 -54.85 -18.27 -27.46
C ALA A 347 -56.34 -18.30 -27.84
N ALA A 348 -57.13 -17.35 -27.36
CA ALA A 348 -58.55 -17.23 -27.72
C ALA A 348 -58.77 -16.97 -29.21
N SER A 349 -57.97 -16.06 -29.81
CA SER A 349 -58.02 -15.79 -31.26
C SER A 349 -57.59 -17.01 -32.09
N ARG A 350 -56.58 -17.76 -31.65
CA ARG A 350 -56.18 -19.04 -32.27
C ARG A 350 -57.30 -20.06 -32.24
N GLN A 351 -57.91 -20.30 -31.07
CA GLN A 351 -59.04 -21.24 -30.93
C GLN A 351 -60.22 -20.84 -31.82
N ARG A 352 -60.57 -19.54 -31.86
CA ARG A 352 -61.66 -19.05 -32.70
C ARG A 352 -61.38 -19.25 -34.19
N ASN A 353 -60.15 -18.99 -34.64
CA ASN A 353 -59.74 -19.22 -36.03
C ASN A 353 -59.69 -20.71 -36.38
N GLU A 354 -59.30 -21.58 -35.44
CA GLU A 354 -59.34 -23.03 -35.63
C GLU A 354 -60.79 -23.54 -35.76
N GLU A 355 -61.70 -23.09 -34.90
CA GLU A 355 -63.12 -23.42 -34.98
C GLU A 355 -63.75 -22.92 -36.29
N LEU A 356 -63.44 -21.70 -36.73
CA LEU A 356 -63.86 -21.17 -38.02
C LEU A 356 -63.37 -22.04 -39.18
N ARG A 357 -62.12 -22.51 -39.11
CA ARG A 357 -61.54 -23.42 -40.11
C ARG A 357 -62.28 -24.76 -40.12
N ARG A 358 -62.53 -25.37 -38.95
CA ARG A 358 -63.26 -26.64 -38.84
C ARG A 358 -64.67 -26.54 -39.44
N ARG A 359 -65.43 -25.49 -39.09
CA ARG A 359 -66.77 -25.25 -39.67
C ARG A 359 -66.72 -25.10 -41.19
N TYR A 360 -65.71 -24.42 -41.70
CA TYR A 360 -65.51 -24.29 -43.14
C TYR A 360 -65.16 -25.63 -43.80
N GLU A 361 -64.27 -26.43 -43.21
CA GLU A 361 -63.92 -27.76 -43.70
C GLU A 361 -65.15 -28.68 -43.75
N THR A 362 -65.96 -28.73 -42.68
CA THR A 362 -67.23 -29.48 -42.67
C THR A 362 -68.19 -29.00 -43.75
N SER A 363 -68.31 -27.69 -43.97
CA SER A 363 -69.17 -27.14 -45.03
C SER A 363 -68.68 -27.54 -46.43
N VAL A 364 -67.36 -27.54 -46.64
CA VAL A 364 -66.74 -27.98 -47.91
C VAL A 364 -66.96 -29.47 -48.14
N GLU A 365 -66.85 -30.30 -47.11
CA GLU A 365 -67.11 -31.75 -47.19
C GLU A 365 -68.58 -32.03 -47.50
N ASP A 366 -69.52 -31.35 -46.86
CA ASP A 366 -70.96 -31.47 -47.13
C ASP A 366 -71.31 -31.09 -48.58
N GLU A 367 -70.75 -29.99 -49.10
CA GLU A 367 -70.96 -29.61 -50.51
C GLU A 367 -70.30 -30.60 -51.50
N LYS A 368 -69.14 -31.17 -51.17
CA LYS A 368 -68.52 -32.25 -51.98
C LYS A 368 -69.40 -33.50 -51.97
N TYR A 369 -69.90 -33.89 -50.81
CA TYR A 369 -70.80 -35.02 -50.66
C TYR A 369 -72.07 -34.84 -51.49
N LYS A 370 -72.72 -33.67 -51.40
CA LYS A 370 -73.89 -33.32 -52.23
C LYS A 370 -73.58 -33.36 -53.72
N ALA A 371 -72.41 -32.88 -54.16
CA ALA A 371 -72.01 -32.92 -55.57
C ALA A 371 -71.79 -34.35 -56.10
N GLN A 372 -71.34 -35.27 -55.24
CA GLN A 372 -71.11 -36.66 -55.60
C GLN A 372 -72.39 -37.51 -55.54
N ASN A 373 -73.22 -37.31 -54.51
CA ASN A 373 -74.31 -38.21 -54.15
C ASN A 373 -75.72 -37.66 -54.45
N CYS A 374 -75.84 -36.38 -54.81
CA CYS A 374 -77.15 -35.77 -55.09
C CYS A 374 -77.34 -35.37 -56.56
N ARG A 375 -78.60 -35.43 -57.01
CA ARG A 375 -79.03 -34.99 -58.34
C ARG A 375 -80.26 -34.10 -58.25
N TYR A 376 -80.51 -33.30 -59.27
CA TYR A 376 -81.73 -32.50 -59.38
C TYR A 376 -82.87 -33.33 -59.95
N CYS A 377 -84.04 -33.31 -59.30
CA CYS A 377 -85.24 -33.89 -59.86
C CYS A 377 -85.61 -33.19 -61.19
N PRO A 378 -85.82 -33.92 -62.31
CA PRO A 378 -86.13 -33.31 -63.61
C PRO A 378 -87.43 -32.50 -63.65
N HIS A 379 -88.32 -32.69 -62.68
CA HIS A 379 -89.66 -32.08 -62.68
C HIS A 379 -89.80 -30.86 -61.77
N CYS A 380 -89.01 -30.78 -60.69
CA CYS A 380 -89.11 -29.69 -59.72
C CYS A 380 -87.75 -29.06 -59.36
N ASN A 381 -86.64 -29.55 -59.95
CA ASN A 381 -85.27 -29.11 -59.69
C ASN A 381 -84.83 -29.17 -58.21
N ARG A 382 -85.54 -29.93 -57.37
CA ARG A 382 -85.12 -30.16 -55.99
C ARG A 382 -83.94 -31.12 -55.94
N VAL A 383 -83.02 -30.89 -55.00
CA VAL A 383 -81.90 -31.80 -54.73
C VAL A 383 -82.42 -33.06 -54.06
N VAL A 384 -82.11 -34.21 -54.64
CA VAL A 384 -82.50 -35.54 -54.15
C VAL A 384 -81.23 -36.36 -53.94
N GLU A 385 -81.12 -37.00 -52.78
CA GLU A 385 -80.05 -37.92 -52.41
C GLU A 385 -80.47 -39.38 -52.67
N ARG A 386 -79.52 -40.24 -53.07
CA ARG A 386 -79.76 -41.68 -53.26
C ARG A 386 -79.34 -42.44 -52.00
N MET A 387 -80.32 -43.03 -51.30
CA MET A 387 -80.13 -43.75 -50.02
C MET A 387 -79.97 -45.27 -50.21
N GLU A 388 -79.40 -45.72 -51.33
CA GLU A 388 -79.33 -47.14 -51.81
C GLU A 388 -80.57 -47.63 -52.61
N GLY A 389 -80.36 -48.60 -53.51
CA GLY A 389 -81.42 -49.23 -54.32
C GLY A 389 -81.39 -48.95 -55.83
N CYS A 390 -82.45 -49.37 -56.53
CA CYS A 390 -82.65 -49.32 -58.00
C CYS A 390 -82.65 -47.89 -58.57
N ASP A 391 -82.34 -47.72 -59.87
CA ASP A 391 -82.27 -46.40 -60.53
C ASP A 391 -83.64 -45.71 -60.76
N SER A 392 -84.74 -46.37 -60.40
CA SER A 392 -86.09 -45.79 -60.43
C SER A 392 -86.41 -45.08 -59.12
N MET A 393 -86.32 -43.75 -59.12
CA MET A 393 -86.50 -42.90 -57.93
C MET A 393 -87.85 -42.16 -57.98
N VAL A 394 -88.42 -41.84 -56.82
CA VAL A 394 -89.60 -40.97 -56.73
C VAL A 394 -89.24 -39.74 -55.90
N CYS A 395 -89.46 -38.54 -56.45
CA CYS A 395 -89.07 -37.31 -55.77
C CYS A 395 -89.93 -37.07 -54.51
N GLY A 396 -89.29 -37.10 -53.32
CA GLY A 396 -89.93 -36.81 -52.03
C GLY A 396 -90.58 -38.02 -51.34
N ARG A 397 -90.37 -39.25 -51.83
CA ARG A 397 -90.82 -40.46 -51.13
C ARG A 397 -89.95 -41.67 -51.44
N ASP A 398 -89.81 -42.56 -50.47
CA ASP A 398 -89.15 -43.84 -50.71
C ASP A 398 -90.01 -44.70 -51.64
N TYR A 399 -89.34 -45.46 -52.51
CA TYR A 399 -90.01 -46.40 -53.43
C TYR A 399 -90.85 -47.44 -52.65
N HIS A 400 -90.39 -47.82 -51.44
CA HIS A 400 -91.05 -48.80 -50.57
C HIS A 400 -92.00 -48.23 -49.51
N GLY A 401 -92.22 -46.90 -49.48
CA GLY A 401 -93.21 -46.27 -48.60
C GLY A 401 -92.77 -46.23 -47.12
N GLY A 402 -92.69 -45.04 -46.55
CA GLY A 402 -92.32 -44.86 -45.14
C GLY A 402 -91.96 -43.41 -44.83
N ASN A 403 -91.02 -42.82 -45.57
CA ASN A 403 -90.73 -41.40 -45.48
C ASN A 403 -91.39 -40.61 -46.62
N VAL A 404 -92.15 -39.59 -46.26
CA VAL A 404 -92.66 -38.58 -47.19
C VAL A 404 -91.96 -37.26 -46.86
N GLN A 405 -91.05 -36.87 -47.74
CA GLN A 405 -90.40 -35.58 -47.71
C GLN A 405 -91.05 -34.63 -48.72
N SER A 406 -90.72 -33.35 -48.63
CA SER A 406 -91.26 -32.38 -49.59
C SER A 406 -90.65 -32.61 -50.97
N GLY A 407 -91.46 -33.09 -51.93
CA GLY A 407 -91.07 -33.34 -53.31
C GLY A 407 -92.30 -33.35 -54.22
N CYS A 408 -92.09 -33.40 -55.54
CA CYS A 408 -93.21 -33.34 -56.50
C CYS A 408 -93.92 -34.69 -56.72
N GLY A 409 -93.47 -35.76 -56.06
CA GLY A 409 -94.08 -37.09 -56.10
C GLY A 409 -93.95 -37.83 -57.44
N LYS A 410 -93.24 -37.27 -58.42
CA LYS A 410 -93.07 -37.86 -59.76
C LYS A 410 -91.89 -38.84 -59.77
N ASN A 411 -92.03 -39.91 -60.57
CA ASN A 411 -90.98 -40.89 -60.82
C ASN A 411 -89.97 -40.36 -61.84
N PHE A 412 -88.70 -40.72 -61.69
CA PHE A 412 -87.66 -40.40 -62.65
C PHE A 412 -86.50 -41.39 -62.54
N THR A 413 -85.75 -41.54 -63.63
CA THR A 413 -84.54 -42.37 -63.65
C THR A 413 -83.35 -41.58 -63.14
N TRP A 414 -82.63 -42.13 -62.16
CA TRP A 414 -81.49 -41.47 -61.50
C TRP A 414 -80.38 -41.09 -62.49
N GLU A 415 -80.05 -41.97 -63.44
CA GLU A 415 -78.97 -41.73 -64.41
C GLU A 415 -79.26 -40.53 -65.33
N GLN A 416 -80.52 -40.32 -65.69
CA GLN A 416 -80.97 -39.25 -66.59
C GLN A 416 -81.11 -37.90 -65.88
N ALA A 417 -81.10 -37.88 -64.55
CA ALA A 417 -81.20 -36.65 -63.76
C ALA A 417 -79.88 -35.85 -63.79
N LYS A 418 -79.98 -34.51 -63.88
CA LYS A 418 -78.81 -33.61 -63.85
C LYS A 418 -78.10 -33.72 -62.50
N ARG A 419 -76.77 -33.90 -62.51
CA ARG A 419 -75.96 -33.90 -61.28
C ARG A 419 -76.03 -32.56 -60.56
N TYR A 420 -76.01 -32.60 -59.23
CA TYR A 420 -75.92 -31.40 -58.41
C TYR A 420 -74.61 -30.64 -58.70
N LYS A 421 -74.66 -29.31 -58.72
CA LYS A 421 -73.46 -28.46 -58.80
C LYS A 421 -73.26 -27.79 -57.46
N SER A 422 -72.09 -27.98 -56.86
CA SER A 422 -71.76 -27.42 -55.54
C SER A 422 -71.89 -25.90 -55.54
N ALA A 423 -72.46 -25.35 -54.47
CA ALA A 423 -72.48 -23.91 -54.27
C ALA A 423 -71.07 -23.40 -53.94
N ALA A 424 -70.74 -22.16 -54.34
CA ALA A 424 -69.46 -21.55 -53.99
C ALA A 424 -69.47 -21.17 -52.50
N ILE A 425 -68.78 -21.94 -51.67
CA ILE A 425 -68.60 -21.60 -50.25
C ILE A 425 -67.58 -20.47 -50.15
N ARG A 426 -67.99 -19.36 -49.54
CA ARG A 426 -67.05 -18.25 -49.25
C ARG A 426 -66.08 -18.71 -48.18
N ARG A 427 -64.78 -18.58 -48.47
CA ARG A 427 -63.73 -18.83 -47.47
C ARG A 427 -63.88 -17.80 -46.35
N PRO A 428 -63.94 -18.21 -45.08
CA PRO A 428 -63.96 -17.27 -43.98
C PRO A 428 -62.63 -16.50 -43.93
N GLU A 429 -62.71 -15.20 -43.71
CA GLU A 429 -61.54 -14.39 -43.38
C GLU A 429 -61.07 -14.75 -41.98
N GLN A 430 -59.76 -15.00 -41.83
CA GLN A 430 -59.17 -15.20 -40.51
C GLN A 430 -59.25 -13.88 -39.75
N LEU A 431 -59.74 -13.92 -38.53
CA LEU A 431 -59.69 -12.76 -37.64
C LEU A 431 -58.22 -12.57 -37.25
N ALA A 432 -57.59 -11.54 -37.81
CA ALA A 432 -56.26 -11.14 -37.38
C ALA A 432 -56.34 -10.63 -35.94
N ASN A 433 -55.40 -11.08 -35.10
CA ASN A 433 -55.21 -10.43 -33.81
C ASN A 433 -54.37 -9.18 -34.09
N GLU A 434 -55.00 -8.00 -34.09
CA GLU A 434 -54.34 -6.72 -34.40
C GLU A 434 -53.54 -6.15 -33.23
N LEU A 435 -53.54 -6.83 -32.07
CA LEU A 435 -52.83 -6.34 -30.90
C LEU A 435 -51.32 -6.55 -31.06
N PRO A 436 -50.52 -5.48 -30.96
CA PRO A 436 -49.07 -5.60 -30.97
C PRO A 436 -48.61 -6.40 -29.75
N ALA A 437 -47.58 -7.22 -29.92
CA ALA A 437 -46.92 -7.86 -28.80
C ALA A 437 -46.39 -6.80 -27.83
N PRO A 438 -46.51 -7.00 -26.51
CA PRO A 438 -45.93 -6.07 -25.55
C PRO A 438 -44.41 -6.02 -25.77
N GLU A 439 -43.87 -4.82 -25.95
CA GLU A 439 -42.43 -4.63 -26.11
C GLU A 439 -41.69 -4.92 -24.80
N SER A 440 -40.55 -5.62 -24.88
CA SER A 440 -39.76 -5.90 -23.69
C SER A 440 -39.22 -4.58 -23.11
N PRO A 441 -39.39 -4.35 -21.79
CA PRO A 441 -38.88 -3.14 -21.15
C PRO A 441 -37.36 -3.13 -20.97
N LEU A 442 -36.62 -4.14 -21.46
CA LEU A 442 -35.17 -4.18 -21.40
C LEU A 442 -34.58 -3.85 -22.76
N VAL A 443 -33.66 -2.89 -22.75
CA VAL A 443 -32.78 -2.64 -23.88
C VAL A 443 -31.81 -3.83 -24.00
N VAL A 444 -31.58 -4.30 -25.22
CA VAL A 444 -30.65 -5.40 -25.51
C VAL A 444 -29.39 -4.82 -26.13
N HIS A 445 -28.23 -5.16 -25.58
CA HIS A 445 -26.94 -4.87 -26.21
C HIS A 445 -26.58 -6.01 -27.14
N GLU A 446 -26.84 -5.83 -28.44
CA GLU A 446 -26.59 -6.86 -29.46
C GLU A 446 -25.11 -7.23 -29.52
N ASN A 447 -24.82 -8.53 -29.70
CA ASN A 447 -23.47 -9.11 -29.81
C ASN A 447 -22.57 -8.93 -28.57
N ILE A 448 -23.14 -8.62 -27.41
CA ILE A 448 -22.41 -8.46 -26.17
C ILE A 448 -22.97 -9.41 -25.12
N ASN A 449 -22.13 -10.35 -24.71
CA ASN A 449 -22.49 -11.37 -23.73
C ASN A 449 -21.91 -11.01 -22.36
N CYS A 450 -22.65 -11.32 -21.31
CA CYS A 450 -22.19 -11.17 -19.93
C CYS A 450 -21.15 -12.24 -19.60
N ASP A 451 -19.99 -11.88 -19.04
CA ASP A 451 -18.97 -12.85 -18.62
C ASP A 451 -19.40 -13.71 -17.41
N GLY A 452 -20.44 -13.30 -16.70
CA GLY A 452 -20.96 -14.01 -15.53
C GLY A 452 -22.02 -15.07 -15.83
N CYS A 453 -22.87 -14.86 -16.85
CA CYS A 453 -23.93 -15.80 -17.23
C CYS A 453 -23.89 -16.26 -18.69
N HIS A 454 -22.99 -15.69 -19.51
CA HIS A 454 -22.81 -15.96 -20.94
C HIS A 454 -23.99 -15.65 -21.86
N GLU A 455 -25.06 -15.07 -21.31
CA GLU A 455 -26.22 -14.60 -22.07
C GLU A 455 -26.00 -13.17 -22.59
N ALA A 456 -26.76 -12.80 -23.63
CA ALA A 456 -26.78 -11.42 -24.14
C ALA A 456 -27.14 -10.43 -23.03
N VAL A 457 -26.41 -9.32 -22.95
CA VAL A 457 -26.64 -8.29 -21.93
C VAL A 457 -27.97 -7.59 -22.20
N ARG A 458 -28.83 -7.58 -21.19
CA ARG A 458 -30.13 -6.91 -21.18
C ARG A 458 -30.19 -5.92 -20.02
N GLY A 459 -30.76 -4.75 -20.25
CA GLY A 459 -30.76 -3.65 -19.29
C GLY A 459 -29.40 -2.96 -19.24
N ILE A 460 -28.93 -2.60 -18.04
CA ILE A 460 -27.66 -1.91 -17.87
C ILE A 460 -26.48 -2.85 -18.13
N ARG A 461 -25.53 -2.39 -18.94
CA ARG A 461 -24.22 -3.02 -19.12
C ARG A 461 -23.18 -2.41 -18.18
N PHE A 462 -22.39 -3.27 -17.55
CA PHE A 462 -21.32 -2.90 -16.63
C PHE A 462 -19.96 -3.32 -17.18
N ASP A 463 -19.18 -2.35 -17.64
CA ASP A 463 -17.87 -2.58 -18.25
C ASP A 463 -16.76 -2.32 -17.24
N CYS A 464 -15.97 -3.32 -16.89
CA CYS A 464 -14.79 -3.08 -16.06
C CYS A 464 -13.77 -2.26 -16.84
N VAL A 465 -13.34 -1.12 -16.31
CA VAL A 465 -12.37 -0.26 -17.00
C VAL A 465 -10.94 -0.78 -16.87
N HIS A 466 -10.65 -1.58 -15.85
CA HIS A 466 -9.30 -2.12 -15.57
C HIS A 466 -9.06 -3.51 -16.16
N CYS A 467 -10.07 -4.11 -16.79
CA CYS A 467 -9.93 -5.39 -17.48
C CYS A 467 -10.12 -5.20 -18.99
N PRO A 468 -9.42 -6.00 -19.83
CA PRO A 468 -9.49 -5.87 -21.29
C PRO A 468 -10.91 -5.97 -21.85
N SER A 469 -11.70 -6.93 -21.37
CA SER A 469 -12.99 -7.29 -21.97
C SER A 469 -14.07 -7.68 -20.97
N LEU A 470 -13.88 -7.40 -19.67
CA LEU A 470 -14.82 -7.86 -18.65
C LEU A 470 -16.11 -7.03 -18.65
N ILE A 471 -17.24 -7.69 -18.85
CA ILE A 471 -18.58 -7.12 -19.01
C ILE A 471 -19.60 -7.94 -18.21
N TYR A 472 -20.43 -7.26 -17.42
CA TYR A 472 -21.53 -7.88 -16.69
C TYR A 472 -22.89 -7.25 -17.05
N CYS A 473 -23.94 -8.06 -17.02
CA CYS A 473 -25.32 -7.58 -17.10
C CYS A 473 -25.85 -7.20 -15.71
N GLU A 474 -26.96 -6.47 -15.66
CA GLU A 474 -27.62 -6.05 -14.41
C GLU A 474 -27.94 -7.20 -13.44
N LYS A 475 -28.19 -8.42 -13.94
CA LYS A 475 -28.45 -9.60 -13.09
C LYS A 475 -27.19 -10.15 -12.43
N CYS A 476 -26.06 -10.03 -13.11
CA CYS A 476 -24.78 -10.55 -12.65
C CYS A 476 -23.97 -9.51 -11.87
N GLU A 477 -24.24 -8.22 -12.09
CA GLU A 477 -23.48 -7.10 -11.55
C GLU A 477 -23.09 -7.30 -10.09
N GLN A 478 -24.03 -7.39 -9.15
CA GLN A 478 -23.69 -7.41 -7.74
C GLN A 478 -22.80 -8.61 -7.35
N ARG A 479 -23.16 -9.81 -7.80
CA ARG A 479 -22.44 -11.03 -7.44
C ARG A 479 -21.07 -11.09 -8.10
N CYS A 480 -21.00 -10.79 -9.39
CA CYS A 480 -19.80 -10.94 -10.19
C CYS A 480 -18.80 -9.80 -9.95
N THR A 481 -19.25 -8.56 -9.73
CA THR A 481 -18.36 -7.43 -9.38
C THR A 481 -17.71 -7.63 -8.00
N LEU A 482 -18.44 -8.20 -7.03
CA LEU A 482 -17.90 -8.55 -5.72
C LEU A 482 -16.86 -9.67 -5.82
N ALA A 483 -17.20 -10.77 -6.50
CA ALA A 483 -16.27 -11.88 -6.69
C ALA A 483 -14.99 -11.44 -7.41
N HIS A 484 -15.13 -10.63 -8.46
CA HIS A 484 -14.01 -10.06 -9.19
C HIS A 484 -13.15 -9.14 -8.31
N SER A 485 -13.78 -8.28 -7.50
CA SER A 485 -13.07 -7.40 -6.56
C SER A 485 -12.26 -8.19 -5.53
N ASP A 486 -12.80 -9.31 -5.03
CA ASP A 486 -12.10 -10.18 -4.08
C ASP A 486 -10.92 -10.92 -4.73
N GLU A 487 -11.06 -11.36 -5.98
CA GLU A 487 -9.96 -11.95 -6.74
C GLU A 487 -8.81 -10.95 -6.93
N ASN A 488 -9.13 -9.72 -7.34
CA ASN A 488 -8.14 -8.66 -7.50
C ASN A 488 -7.43 -8.33 -6.17
N ARG A 489 -8.18 -8.28 -5.06
CA ARG A 489 -7.59 -8.06 -3.73
C ARG A 489 -6.60 -9.16 -3.35
N ARG A 490 -6.89 -10.42 -3.66
CA ARG A 490 -5.95 -11.55 -3.44
C ARG A 490 -4.69 -11.42 -4.29
N GLN A 491 -4.80 -10.81 -5.46
CA GLN A 491 -3.67 -10.51 -6.34
C GLN A 491 -2.95 -9.20 -5.96
N GLY A 492 -3.32 -8.56 -4.84
CA GLY A 492 -2.72 -7.29 -4.40
C GLY A 492 -3.10 -6.09 -5.26
N GLN A 493 -4.09 -6.22 -6.14
CA GLN A 493 -4.57 -5.15 -7.00
C GLN A 493 -5.63 -4.29 -6.28
N ARG A 494 -5.77 -3.05 -6.76
CA ARG A 494 -6.77 -2.09 -6.25
C ARG A 494 -8.18 -2.51 -6.67
N GLN A 495 -9.19 -1.90 -6.04
CA GLN A 495 -10.59 -2.17 -6.36
C GLN A 495 -10.92 -1.73 -7.78
N HIS A 496 -11.53 -2.62 -8.56
CA HIS A 496 -11.94 -2.29 -9.92
C HIS A 496 -13.24 -1.49 -9.92
N VAL A 497 -13.32 -0.52 -10.83
CA VAL A 497 -14.53 0.26 -11.10
C VAL A 497 -15.16 -0.14 -12.43
N PHE A 498 -16.46 0.09 -12.56
CA PHE A 498 -17.25 -0.31 -13.72
C PHE A 498 -17.93 0.92 -14.33
N ARG A 499 -17.84 1.06 -15.65
CA ARG A 499 -18.61 2.03 -16.44
C ARG A 499 -20.02 1.47 -16.65
N LEU A 500 -21.03 2.29 -16.36
CA LEU A 500 -22.43 1.94 -16.59
C LEU A 500 -22.84 2.45 -17.95
N ILE A 501 -23.43 1.58 -18.76
CA ILE A 501 -23.90 1.89 -20.10
C ILE A 501 -25.37 1.48 -20.14
N MET A 502 -26.24 2.47 -20.26
CA MET A 502 -27.69 2.32 -20.12
C MET A 502 -28.35 2.01 -21.48
N THR A 503 -27.75 2.50 -22.57
CA THR A 503 -28.26 2.30 -23.92
C THR A 503 -27.14 1.92 -24.91
N PRO A 504 -27.43 1.17 -25.98
CA PRO A 504 -26.45 0.82 -27.02
C PRO A 504 -25.87 2.03 -27.74
N PHE A 505 -26.58 3.16 -27.77
CA PHE A 505 -26.11 4.38 -28.42
C PHE A 505 -24.97 5.07 -27.67
N GLU A 506 -24.86 4.85 -26.36
CA GLU A 506 -23.76 5.36 -25.55
C GLU A 506 -22.41 4.73 -25.94
N ASP A 507 -22.40 3.56 -26.61
CA ASP A 507 -21.18 2.94 -27.12
C ASP A 507 -20.62 3.61 -28.37
N ALA A 508 -21.49 4.08 -29.26
CA ALA A 508 -21.11 4.58 -30.57
C ALA A 508 -20.38 5.93 -30.50
N ALA A 509 -20.43 6.62 -29.36
CA ALA A 509 -19.78 7.91 -29.18
C ALA A 509 -18.27 7.83 -28.83
N TYR A 510 -17.72 6.64 -28.60
CA TYR A 510 -16.38 6.47 -28.02
C TYR A 510 -15.45 5.51 -28.78
N PHE A 511 -15.85 5.04 -29.97
CA PHE A 511 -14.98 4.28 -30.89
C PHE A 511 -14.39 5.16 -31.98
#